data_AF-A0AA39SUF3-F1
#
_entry.id   AF-A0AA39SUF3-F1
#
_cell.length_a   1.000
_cell.length_b   1.000
_cell.length_c   1.000
_cell.angle_alpha   90.00
_cell.angle_beta   90.00
_cell.angle_gamma   90.00
#
_symmetry.space_group_name_H-M   'P 1'
#
loop_
_entity.id
_entity.type
_entity.pdbx_description
1 polymer ?
#
loop_
_entity_poly.entity_id
_entity_poly.type
_entity_poly.pdbx_seq_one_letter_code
_entity_poly.pdbx_strand_id
1 'polypeptide(L)'
;MDKETEKPIEKESETSSHIVPPLPPIYPHDNSSKIEIKLDGSNYSLWSKFVEIFMAGKDKYGFLTGENVKPATTNPTYRRWLADNALVQGWLLGSITPKIMGMFIRLPIAQAIWEAVARTYYDGADQSIIYELNNKSFHMC
;
A
#
# COMPACT_ATOMS: atom_id res chain seq x y z
N MET A 1 -78.62 32.40 -6.31
CA MET A 1 -77.51 32.88 -5.48
C MET A 1 -76.88 31.63 -4.91
N ASP A 2 -76.12 30.93 -5.74
CA ASP A 2 -75.45 29.66 -5.41
C ASP A 2 -74.29 29.47 -6.39
N LYS A 3 -73.13 29.11 -5.81
CA LYS A 3 -71.91 28.51 -6.36
C LYS A 3 -70.65 29.22 -5.86
N GLU A 4 -70.34 28.90 -4.61
CA GLU A 4 -68.96 28.86 -4.13
C GLU A 4 -68.25 27.74 -4.91
N THR A 5 -67.24 28.13 -5.69
CA THR A 5 -66.39 27.19 -6.44
C THR A 5 -65.06 27.14 -5.71
N GLU A 6 -64.87 26.14 -4.86
CA GLU A 6 -63.54 25.79 -4.34
C GLU A 6 -62.65 25.34 -5.51
N LYS A 7 -61.50 26.00 -5.66
CA LYS A 7 -60.46 25.62 -6.61
C LYS A 7 -59.47 24.65 -5.92
N PRO A 8 -59.07 23.54 -6.58
CA PRO A 8 -58.19 22.52 -5.99
C PRO A 8 -56.79 23.01 -5.62
N ILE A 9 -56.28 22.45 -4.51
CA ILE A 9 -54.90 22.57 -4.00
C ILE A 9 -53.92 21.97 -5.03
N GLU A 10 -53.08 22.80 -5.64
CA GLU A 10 -51.94 22.35 -6.45
C GLU A 10 -50.78 21.93 -5.52
N LYS A 11 -50.32 20.68 -5.71
CA LYS A 11 -49.20 20.07 -5.00
C LYS A 11 -47.89 20.79 -5.30
N GLU A 12 -47.20 21.26 -4.26
CA GLU A 12 -45.79 21.63 -4.35
C GLU A 12 -44.95 20.37 -4.58
N SER A 13 -44.29 20.29 -5.73
CA SER A 13 -43.25 19.29 -6.01
C SER A 13 -41.96 19.73 -5.32
N GLU A 14 -41.69 19.17 -4.14
CA GLU A 14 -40.39 19.28 -3.49
C GLU A 14 -39.33 18.58 -4.35
N THR A 15 -38.52 19.37 -5.06
CA THR A 15 -37.24 18.90 -5.61
C THR A 15 -36.32 18.53 -4.44
N SER A 16 -36.22 17.23 -4.18
CA SER A 16 -35.24 16.64 -3.27
C SER A 16 -33.83 16.96 -3.77
N SER A 17 -33.19 17.95 -3.16
CA SER A 17 -31.78 18.21 -3.34
C SER A 17 -30.99 17.12 -2.61
N HIS A 18 -30.55 16.11 -3.36
CA HIS A 18 -29.55 15.16 -2.87
C HIS A 18 -28.26 15.93 -2.51
N ILE A 19 -28.08 16.19 -1.23
CA ILE A 19 -26.82 16.69 -0.67
C ILE A 19 -25.80 15.57 -0.83
N VAL A 20 -24.99 15.63 -1.87
CA VAL A 20 -23.82 14.74 -2.01
C VAL A 20 -22.82 15.16 -0.92
N PRO A 21 -22.43 14.25 0.00
CA PRO A 21 -21.45 14.59 1.01
C PRO A 21 -20.12 15.02 0.36
N PRO A 22 -19.37 15.95 0.98
CA PRO A 22 -18.12 16.44 0.41
C PRO A 22 -17.15 15.26 0.23
N LEU A 23 -16.62 15.13 -0.99
CA LEU A 23 -15.58 14.15 -1.31
C LEU A 23 -14.39 14.34 -0.35
N PRO A 24 -13.79 13.26 0.16
CA PRO A 24 -12.60 13.38 0.99
C PRO A 24 -11.47 14.07 0.21
N PRO A 25 -10.60 14.84 0.89
CA PRO A 25 -9.47 15.47 0.24
C PRO A 25 -8.61 14.43 -0.48
N ILE A 26 -8.44 14.61 -1.79
CA ILE A 26 -7.46 13.85 -2.56
C ILE A 26 -6.09 14.33 -2.12
N TYR A 27 -5.48 13.65 -1.15
CA TYR A 27 -4.09 13.90 -0.82
C TYR A 27 -3.26 13.46 -2.02
N PRO A 28 -2.47 14.37 -2.65
CA PRO A 28 -1.50 13.95 -3.63
C PRO A 28 -0.62 12.90 -2.98
N HIS A 29 -0.59 11.71 -3.57
CA HIS A 29 0.27 10.64 -3.09
C HIS A 29 1.71 11.10 -3.34
N ASP A 30 2.36 11.64 -2.31
CA ASP A 30 3.73 12.11 -2.41
C ASP A 30 4.65 10.91 -2.66
N ASN A 31 4.92 10.68 -3.94
CA ASN A 31 5.83 9.65 -4.42
C ASN A 31 7.30 10.09 -4.30
N SER A 32 7.56 11.35 -3.93
CA SER A 32 8.92 11.89 -3.81
C SER A 32 9.59 11.55 -2.48
N SER A 33 8.82 11.15 -1.47
CA SER A 33 9.38 10.81 -0.16
C SER A 33 10.31 9.60 -0.29
N LYS A 34 11.46 9.68 0.38
CA LYS A 34 12.50 8.66 0.37
C LYS A 34 12.65 8.08 1.78
N ILE A 35 13.12 6.85 1.84
CA ILE A 35 13.56 6.25 3.09
C ILE A 35 14.97 6.77 3.37
N GLU A 36 15.15 7.49 4.47
CA GLU A 36 16.40 8.18 4.80
C GLU A 36 17.49 7.22 5.31
N ILE A 37 17.07 6.17 6.02
CA ILE A 37 17.99 5.17 6.57
C ILE A 37 18.51 4.28 5.44
N LYS A 38 19.84 4.20 5.32
CA LYS A 38 20.52 3.34 4.35
C LYS A 38 20.95 2.03 5.00
N LEU A 39 20.57 0.89 4.42
CA LEU A 39 21.10 -0.41 4.83
C LEU A 39 22.58 -0.52 4.43
N ASP A 40 23.45 -0.72 5.43
CA ASP A 40 24.90 -0.88 5.26
C ASP A 40 25.41 -2.30 5.62
N GLY A 41 24.49 -3.16 6.03
CA GLY A 41 24.73 -4.55 6.39
C GLY A 41 24.93 -4.81 7.87
N SER A 42 25.09 -3.76 8.69
CA SER A 42 25.19 -3.86 10.15
C SER A 42 23.93 -3.40 10.88
N ASN A 43 23.04 -2.68 10.19
CA ASN A 43 21.91 -1.96 10.78
C ASN A 43 20.55 -2.53 10.38
N TYR A 44 20.47 -3.83 10.06
CA TYR A 44 19.24 -4.45 9.53
C TYR A 44 18.01 -4.19 10.40
N SER A 45 18.08 -4.44 11.71
CA SER A 45 16.92 -4.33 12.61
C SER A 45 16.34 -2.90 12.66
N LEU A 46 17.21 -1.89 12.60
CA LEU A 46 16.77 -0.48 12.53
C LEU A 46 16.16 -0.17 11.15
N TRP A 47 16.85 -0.57 10.09
CA TRP A 47 16.42 -0.32 8.72
C TRP A 47 15.07 -1.00 8.42
N SER A 48 14.93 -2.28 8.77
CA SER A 48 13.71 -3.05 8.54
C SER A 48 12.53 -2.40 9.26
N LYS A 49 12.71 -2.03 10.53
CA LYS A 49 11.63 -1.42 11.30
C LYS A 49 11.16 -0.08 10.71
N PHE A 50 12.10 0.74 10.24
CA PHE A 50 11.77 2.01 9.62
C PHE A 50 11.08 1.83 8.26
N VAL A 51 11.52 0.86 7.45
CA VAL A 51 10.86 0.51 6.18
C VAL A 51 9.41 0.07 6.43
N GLU A 52 9.16 -0.79 7.42
CA GLU A 52 7.80 -1.21 7.77
C GLU A 52 6.89 -0.01 8.10
N ILE A 53 7.36 0.89 8.98
CA ILE A 53 6.62 2.09 9.38
C ILE A 53 6.36 3.00 8.18
N PHE A 54 7.38 3.23 7.35
CA PHE A 54 7.28 4.05 6.14
C PHE A 54 6.25 3.48 5.16
N MET A 55 6.27 2.17 4.92
CA MET A 55 5.33 1.51 4.01
C MET A 55 3.90 1.50 4.56
N ALA A 56 3.73 1.31 5.86
CA ALA A 56 2.44 1.41 6.53
C ALA A 56 1.84 2.82 6.39
N GLY A 57 2.65 3.86 6.63
CA GLY A 57 2.24 5.26 6.45
C GLY A 57 1.88 5.65 5.01
N LYS A 58 2.28 4.83 4.01
CA LYS A 58 1.96 5.02 2.59
C LYS A 58 0.89 4.07 2.06
N ASP A 59 0.30 3.23 2.91
CA ASP A 59 -0.63 2.17 2.50
C ASP A 59 -0.02 1.28 1.41
N LYS A 60 1.24 0.86 1.61
CA LYS A 60 2.00 -0.04 0.73
C LYS A 60 2.57 -1.25 1.44
N TYR A 61 2.27 -1.43 2.73
CA TYR A 61 2.79 -2.53 3.55
C TYR A 61 2.51 -3.92 2.93
N GLY A 62 1.33 -4.09 2.32
CA GLY A 62 0.97 -5.36 1.65
C GLY A 62 1.89 -5.78 0.50
N PHE A 63 2.70 -4.87 -0.07
CA PHE A 63 3.73 -5.21 -1.07
C PHE A 63 4.99 -5.83 -0.46
N LEU A 64 5.23 -5.66 0.84
CA LEU A 64 6.30 -6.34 1.57
C LEU A 64 5.85 -7.75 2.00
N THR A 65 4.62 -7.87 2.48
CA THR A 65 4.09 -9.12 3.06
C THR A 65 3.52 -10.09 2.03
N GLY A 66 3.31 -9.64 0.78
CA GLY A 66 2.67 -10.43 -0.27
C GLY A 66 1.13 -10.40 -0.22
N GLU A 67 0.52 -9.64 0.69
CA GLU A 67 -0.93 -9.44 0.75
C GLU A 67 -1.46 -8.80 -0.55
N ASN A 68 -0.69 -7.88 -1.14
CA ASN A 68 -0.97 -7.34 -2.47
C ASN A 68 -0.51 -8.31 -3.57
N VAL A 69 -1.30 -9.37 -3.78
CA VAL A 69 -1.02 -10.41 -4.76
C VAL A 69 -1.01 -9.84 -6.19
N LYS A 70 -0.03 -10.27 -6.99
CA LYS A 70 0.07 -9.90 -8.41
C LYS A 70 -1.18 -10.34 -9.18
N PRO A 71 -1.96 -9.40 -9.75
CA PRO A 71 -3.12 -9.76 -10.56
C PRO A 71 -2.71 -10.41 -11.88
N ALA A 72 -3.65 -11.13 -12.52
CA ALA A 72 -3.50 -11.55 -13.91
C ALA A 72 -3.31 -10.33 -14.82
N THR A 73 -2.51 -10.46 -15.88
CA THR A 73 -2.21 -9.34 -16.81
C THR A 73 -3.43 -8.80 -17.54
N THR A 74 -4.50 -9.60 -17.65
CA THR A 74 -5.80 -9.22 -18.22
C THR A 74 -6.69 -8.45 -17.24
N ASN A 75 -6.34 -8.45 -15.94
CA ASN A 75 -7.13 -7.75 -14.92
C ASN A 75 -6.91 -6.24 -15.04
N PRO A 76 -7.98 -5.41 -15.02
CA PRO A 76 -7.86 -3.95 -15.08
C PRO A 76 -6.98 -3.35 -13.97
N THR A 77 -6.84 -4.02 -12.81
CA THR A 77 -6.00 -3.55 -11.69
C THR A 77 -4.51 -3.83 -11.89
N TYR A 78 -4.12 -4.67 -12.86
CA TYR A 78 -2.72 -5.08 -13.08
C TYR A 78 -1.79 -3.88 -13.30
N ARG A 79 -2.21 -2.90 -14.10
CA ARG A 79 -1.41 -1.70 -14.39
C ARG A 79 -1.15 -0.88 -13.14
N ARG A 80 -2.15 -0.75 -12.25
CA ARG A 80 -2.01 -0.04 -10.98
C ARG A 80 -1.08 -0.79 -10.04
N TRP A 81 -1.29 -2.11 -9.90
CA TRP A 81 -0.42 -2.96 -9.09
C TRP A 81 1.04 -2.89 -9.55
N LEU A 82 1.29 -2.93 -10.87
CA LEU A 82 2.64 -2.83 -11.43
C LEU A 82 3.32 -1.50 -11.07
N ALA A 83 2.58 -0.38 -11.16
CA ALA A 83 3.09 0.94 -10.81
C ALA A 83 3.41 1.04 -9.31
N ASP A 84 2.50 0.56 -8.45
CA ASP A 84 2.69 0.58 -7.00
C ASP A 84 3.85 -0.35 -6.59
N ASN A 85 3.97 -1.54 -7.19
CA ASN A 85 5.12 -2.42 -6.97
C ASN A 85 6.44 -1.77 -7.38
N ALA A 86 6.49 -1.11 -8.55
CA ALA A 86 7.70 -0.41 -9.01
C ALA A 86 8.09 0.75 -8.09
N LEU A 87 7.11 1.47 -7.54
CA LEU A 87 7.34 2.54 -6.56
C LEU A 87 7.98 1.97 -5.28
N VAL A 88 7.44 0.88 -4.75
CA VAL A 88 7.98 0.22 -3.55
C VAL A 88 9.39 -0.34 -3.82
N GLN A 89 9.63 -0.92 -5.00
CA GLN A 89 10.99 -1.33 -5.40
C GLN A 89 11.96 -0.14 -5.39
N GLY A 90 11.54 1.01 -5.93
CA GLY A 90 12.33 2.24 -5.94
C GLY A 90 12.69 2.71 -4.53
N TRP A 91 11.74 2.66 -3.60
CA TRP A 91 12.00 3.01 -2.19
C TRP A 91 12.94 2.01 -1.50
N LEU A 92 12.74 0.70 -1.69
CA LEU A 92 13.59 -0.33 -1.11
C LEU A 92 15.03 -0.25 -1.64
N LEU A 93 15.21 -0.26 -2.96
CA LEU A 93 16.54 -0.17 -3.57
C LEU A 93 17.19 1.17 -3.26
N GLY A 94 16.38 2.23 -3.27
CA GLY A 94 16.77 3.57 -2.87
C GLY A 94 17.10 3.70 -1.39
N SER A 95 16.81 2.72 -0.54
CA SER A 95 17.18 2.70 0.88
C SER A 95 18.33 1.74 1.21
N ILE A 96 18.96 1.16 0.19
CA ILE A 96 20.11 0.28 0.36
C ILE A 96 21.35 1.01 -0.16
N THR A 97 22.50 0.82 0.50
CA THR A 97 23.77 1.36 0.00
C THR A 97 24.11 0.75 -1.38
N PRO A 98 24.76 1.51 -2.30
CA PRO A 98 25.09 1.02 -3.63
C PRO A 98 25.93 -0.27 -3.63
N LYS A 99 26.79 -0.45 -2.62
CA LYS A 99 27.62 -1.65 -2.42
C LYS A 99 26.77 -2.92 -2.29
N ILE A 100 25.63 -2.82 -1.62
CA ILE A 100 24.74 -3.95 -1.33
C ILE A 100 23.65 -4.08 -2.41
N MET A 101 23.18 -2.95 -2.95
CA MET A 101 22.05 -2.89 -3.90
C MET A 101 22.22 -3.80 -5.11
N GLY A 102 23.47 -4.01 -5.57
CA GLY A 102 23.77 -4.89 -6.70
C GLY A 102 23.31 -6.34 -6.52
N MET A 103 23.18 -6.82 -5.28
CA MET A 103 22.67 -8.16 -4.97
C MET A 103 21.17 -8.30 -5.23
N PHE A 104 20.41 -7.21 -5.12
CA PHE A 104 18.94 -7.25 -5.08
C PHE A 104 18.28 -6.56 -6.29
N ILE A 105 19.01 -5.73 -7.04
CA ILE A 105 18.49 -4.92 -8.16
C ILE A 105 17.80 -5.73 -9.26
N ARG A 106 18.12 -7.02 -9.42
CA ARG A 106 17.53 -7.90 -10.45
C ARG A 106 16.26 -8.61 -10.00
N LEU A 107 15.85 -8.47 -8.75
CA LEU A 107 14.67 -9.15 -8.22
C LEU A 107 13.39 -8.50 -8.77
N PRO A 108 12.41 -9.31 -9.20
CA PRO A 108 11.34 -8.84 -10.09
C PRO A 108 10.25 -8.02 -9.39
N ILE A 109 10.09 -8.18 -8.07
CA ILE A 109 9.01 -7.55 -7.29
C ILE A 109 9.54 -7.07 -5.94
N ALA A 110 8.85 -6.11 -5.32
CA ALA A 110 9.21 -5.53 -4.03
C ALA A 110 9.34 -6.58 -2.92
N GLN A 111 8.37 -7.50 -2.84
CA GLN A 111 8.38 -8.61 -1.88
C GLN A 111 9.67 -9.43 -1.98
N ALA A 112 10.11 -9.77 -3.19
CA ALA A 112 11.32 -10.57 -3.39
C ALA A 112 12.57 -9.83 -2.88
N ILE A 113 12.65 -8.51 -3.10
CA ILE A 113 13.74 -7.67 -2.56
C ILE A 113 13.71 -7.70 -1.03
N TRP A 114 12.55 -7.42 -0.44
CA TRP A 114 12.35 -7.41 1.00
C TRP A 114 12.79 -8.72 1.66
N GLU A 115 12.29 -9.85 1.17
CA GLU A 115 12.64 -11.15 1.71
C GLU A 115 14.10 -11.53 1.49
N ALA A 116 14.69 -11.17 0.35
CA ALA A 116 16.10 -11.46 0.09
C ALA A 116 17.02 -10.65 1.01
N VAL A 117 16.70 -9.39 1.26
CA VAL A 117 17.41 -8.54 2.22
C VAL A 117 17.29 -9.13 3.63
N ALA A 118 16.07 -9.51 4.04
CA ALA A 118 15.80 -10.15 5.31
C ALA A 118 16.64 -11.43 5.48
N ARG A 119 16.59 -12.36 4.53
CA ARG A 119 17.39 -13.60 4.56
C ARG A 119 18.90 -13.36 4.62
N THR A 120 19.39 -12.24 4.09
CA THR A 120 20.83 -11.96 4.00
C THR A 120 21.37 -11.32 5.28
N TYR A 121 20.61 -10.42 5.90
CA TYR A 121 21.10 -9.54 6.98
C TYR A 121 20.39 -9.71 8.32
N TYR A 122 19.32 -10.49 8.38
CA TYR A 122 18.69 -10.84 9.64
C TYR A 122 19.57 -11.82 10.42
N ASP A 123 19.90 -11.46 11.66
CA ASP A 123 20.81 -12.20 12.53
C ASP A 123 20.09 -13.09 13.57
N GLY A 124 18.76 -13.22 13.51
CA GLY A 124 18.00 -14.06 14.44
C GLY A 124 17.66 -13.41 15.78
N ALA A 125 18.14 -12.18 16.03
CA ALA A 125 17.95 -11.51 17.32
C ALA A 125 16.51 -11.01 17.54
N ASP A 126 15.72 -10.86 16.48
CA ASP A 126 14.35 -10.34 16.55
C ASP A 126 13.33 -11.42 16.13
N GLN A 127 13.11 -12.40 17.02
CA GLN A 127 12.34 -13.63 16.81
C GLN A 127 10.87 -13.40 16.37
N SER A 128 10.35 -12.18 16.44
CA SER A 128 8.95 -11.87 16.15
C SER A 128 8.56 -12.06 14.68
N ILE A 129 9.48 -11.87 13.72
CA ILE A 129 9.21 -11.95 12.28
C ILE A 129 9.20 -13.39 11.75
N ILE A 130 10.03 -14.28 12.31
CA ILE A 130 10.03 -15.70 11.92
C ILE A 130 8.72 -16.38 12.32
N TYR A 131 8.17 -16.06 13.49
CA TYR A 131 6.86 -16.60 13.88
C TYR A 131 5.76 -16.16 12.92
N GLU A 132 5.75 -14.91 12.45
CA GLU A 132 4.73 -14.43 11.52
C GLU A 132 4.89 -15.03 10.11
N LEU A 133 6.12 -15.24 9.65
CA LEU A 133 6.42 -15.93 8.38
C LEU A 133 6.05 -17.42 8.44
N ASN A 134 6.33 -18.09 9.57
CA ASN A 134 6.05 -19.51 9.74
C ASN A 134 4.55 -19.78 9.94
N ASN A 135 3.83 -18.89 10.63
CA ASN A 135 2.39 -19.02 10.84
C ASN A 135 1.59 -18.87 9.53
N LYS A 136 2.07 -18.07 8.58
CA LYS A 136 1.47 -17.97 7.23
C LYS A 136 1.75 -19.21 6.37
N SER A 137 2.84 -19.93 6.63
CA SER A 137 3.17 -21.19 5.93
C SER A 137 2.36 -22.39 6.43
N PHE A 138 1.84 -22.36 7.66
CA PHE A 138 1.09 -23.48 8.25
C PHE A 138 -0.44 -23.41 8.04
N HIS A 139 -0.96 -22.31 7.49
CA HIS A 139 -2.39 -22.15 7.16
C HIS A 139 -2.71 -22.31 5.67
N MET A 140 -1.78 -22.81 4.86
CA MET A 140 -2.02 -23.28 3.48
C MET A 140 -1.72 -24.78 3.33
N CYS A 141 -2.18 -25.60 4.28
CA CYS A 141 -2.35 -27.04 4.10
C CYS A 141 -3.80 -27.42 4.40
#